data_AF-A0A1I1K519-F1
#
_entry.id   AF-A0A1I1K519-F1
#
_cell.length_a   1.000
_cell.length_b   1.000
_cell.length_c   1.000
_cell.angle_alpha   90.00
_cell.angle_beta   90.00
_cell.angle_gamma   90.00
#
_symmetry.space_group_name_H-M   'P 1'
#
loop_
_entity.id
_entity.type
_entity.pdbx_description
1 polymer ?
#
loop_
_entity_poly.entity_id
_entity_poly.type
_entity_poly.pdbx_seq_one_letter_code
_entity_poly.pdbx_strand_id
1 'polypeptide(L)'
;MSEIANNLEQRANEFVMECKNYPDEEISKIVAGMVAIIEGNEATYERMKNQKWFERIWYGLTLQNKATVKEMHAKREELTKYTVRIIVKMNMILAEHGNCIFDLYRAVAIVRRDIDLLTDQVSALAQKLNEKIISVDQYYFLINEIRNRKFSVETPLLSLINILSFIDSRASKDKAKLVQLKETMEEMGFDFSKEVTVSHYAEEILSLPKESVGRILLFCQNFANRSRFMAFTCSLMENYFYQWESERHLSKANGEALSLALNSNNLHASDTCIIGELFDDITKELPNEFDIVDISFQEISTEIPARRFTRKSTKALNIIVTGTAGAGKTTLINSIFGWNCEVTGQVKQSVSKYSNDEDSLCLFETAGFYFDNVVNDEIFRSIEQLKHQHDNCVVWYCINSRGNRVDTPFIERIYGIKLPIVIVLTQSIIEDNLLENEIKQMIQSRNMSKVNCVSVVAKEYEKPAKVPVEGLEDLIDSTIGISSCDNSNIG
;
A
#
# COMPACT_ATOMS: atom_id res chain seq x y z
N MET A 1 -30.67 -17.73 20.11
CA MET A 1 -29.72 -16.60 20.01
C MET A 1 -30.39 -15.27 19.63
N SER A 2 -31.50 -15.25 18.85
CA SER A 2 -32.21 -14.00 18.49
C SER A 2 -32.94 -13.31 19.66
N GLU A 3 -33.51 -14.07 20.60
CA GLU A 3 -34.29 -13.51 21.72
C GLU A 3 -33.42 -12.82 22.79
N ILE A 4 -32.22 -13.36 23.06
CA ILE A 4 -31.22 -12.77 23.96
C ILE A 4 -30.60 -11.51 23.33
N ALA A 5 -30.33 -11.53 22.01
CA ALA A 5 -29.83 -10.38 21.27
C ALA A 5 -30.84 -9.23 21.24
N ASN A 6 -32.13 -9.52 21.01
CA ASN A 6 -33.22 -8.53 21.05
C ASN A 6 -33.42 -7.91 22.44
N ASN A 7 -33.24 -8.70 23.52
CA ASN A 7 -33.37 -8.20 24.89
C ASN A 7 -32.18 -7.30 25.31
N LEU A 8 -30.96 -7.65 24.88
CA LEU A 8 -29.78 -6.79 25.04
C LEU A 8 -29.90 -5.47 24.27
N GLU A 9 -30.51 -5.51 23.08
CA GLU A 9 -30.77 -4.37 22.22
C GLU A 9 -31.76 -3.37 22.83
N GLN A 10 -32.85 -3.87 23.41
CA GLN A 10 -33.84 -3.05 24.12
C GLN A 10 -33.23 -2.38 25.36
N ARG A 11 -32.48 -3.12 26.17
CA ARG A 11 -31.81 -2.59 27.37
C ARG A 11 -30.74 -1.55 27.06
N ALA A 12 -30.01 -1.74 25.96
CA ALA A 12 -29.07 -0.74 25.48
C ALA A 12 -29.80 0.55 25.07
N ASN A 13 -30.97 0.46 24.41
CA ASN A 13 -31.77 1.64 24.06
C ASN A 13 -32.32 2.35 25.30
N GLU A 14 -32.80 1.62 26.30
CA GLU A 14 -33.30 2.18 27.57
C GLU A 14 -32.19 2.94 28.31
N PHE A 15 -30.99 2.34 28.40
CA PHE A 15 -29.83 2.98 29.01
C PHE A 15 -29.41 4.26 28.26
N VAL A 16 -29.39 4.24 26.92
CA VAL A 16 -29.01 5.41 26.11
C VAL A 16 -30.06 6.51 26.17
N MET A 17 -31.35 6.18 26.22
CA MET A 17 -32.42 7.17 26.40
C MET A 17 -32.35 7.84 27.76
N GLU A 18 -32.01 7.10 28.82
CA GLU A 18 -31.80 7.69 30.15
C GLU A 18 -30.58 8.62 30.15
N CYS A 19 -29.53 8.25 29.39
CA CYS A 19 -28.32 9.06 29.29
C CYS A 19 -28.51 10.42 28.61
N LYS A 20 -29.61 10.63 27.86
CA LYS A 20 -29.95 11.95 27.30
C LYS A 20 -30.19 13.02 28.36
N ASN A 21 -30.64 12.62 29.55
CA ASN A 21 -31.03 13.55 30.61
C ASN A 21 -29.88 13.86 31.57
N TYR A 22 -28.69 13.27 31.37
CA TYR A 22 -27.52 13.54 32.20
C TYR A 22 -26.78 14.80 31.75
N PRO A 23 -26.16 15.54 32.68
CA PRO A 23 -25.29 16.65 32.33
C PRO A 23 -24.04 16.16 31.59
N ASP A 24 -23.49 17.01 30.72
CA ASP A 24 -22.35 16.68 29.85
C ASP A 24 -21.13 16.10 30.60
N GLU A 25 -20.91 16.55 31.84
CA GLU A 25 -19.79 16.08 32.68
C GLU A 25 -19.97 14.62 33.13
N GLU A 26 -21.21 14.16 33.33
CA GLU A 26 -21.49 12.76 33.67
C GLU A 26 -21.38 11.86 32.45
N ILE A 27 -21.85 12.30 31.28
CA ILE A 27 -21.72 11.55 30.03
C ILE A 27 -20.24 11.39 29.66
N SER A 28 -19.42 12.43 29.81
CA SER A 28 -17.97 12.35 29.56
C SER A 28 -17.27 11.34 30.47
N LYS A 29 -17.66 11.27 31.76
CA LYS A 29 -17.17 10.25 32.71
C LYS A 29 -17.61 8.83 32.33
N ILE A 30 -18.84 8.67 31.85
CA ILE A 30 -19.36 7.39 31.37
C ILE A 30 -18.58 6.92 30.13
N VAL A 31 -18.35 7.81 29.17
CA VAL A 31 -17.65 7.47 27.93
C VAL A 31 -16.18 7.15 28.19
N ALA A 32 -15.48 7.94 29.01
CA ALA A 32 -14.13 7.61 29.45
C ALA A 32 -14.08 6.25 30.19
N GLY A 33 -15.13 5.97 30.97
CA GLY A 33 -15.45 4.67 31.55
C GLY A 33 -15.44 3.53 30.53
N MET A 34 -16.26 3.68 29.49
CA MET A 34 -16.44 2.70 28.42
C MET A 34 -15.17 2.52 27.57
N VAL A 35 -14.41 3.59 27.33
CA VAL A 35 -13.12 3.54 26.63
C VAL A 35 -12.13 2.67 27.39
N ALA A 36 -12.01 2.83 28.71
CA ALA A 36 -11.08 2.03 29.49
C ALA A 36 -11.45 0.53 29.52
N ILE A 37 -12.75 0.21 29.43
CA ILE A 37 -13.23 -1.17 29.27
C ILE A 37 -12.76 -1.74 27.93
N ILE A 38 -12.85 -0.96 26.85
CA ILE A 38 -12.39 -1.36 25.51
C ILE A 38 -10.87 -1.51 25.47
N GLU A 39 -10.13 -0.53 25.99
CA GLU A 39 -8.66 -0.55 26.06
C GLU A 39 -8.12 -1.65 27.01
N GLY A 40 -8.97 -2.18 27.90
CA GLY A 40 -8.61 -3.23 28.85
C GLY A 40 -7.71 -2.75 29.98
N ASN A 41 -7.83 -1.49 30.40
CA ASN A 41 -7.01 -0.92 31.46
C ASN A 41 -7.48 -1.40 32.85
N GLU A 42 -6.90 -2.51 33.30
CA GLU A 42 -7.33 -3.25 34.51
C GLU A 42 -7.31 -2.41 35.80
N ALA A 43 -6.41 -1.43 35.89
CA ALA A 43 -6.30 -0.53 37.04
C ALA A 43 -7.54 0.36 37.23
N THR A 44 -8.37 0.48 36.19
CA THR A 44 -9.58 1.30 36.23
C THR A 44 -10.84 0.52 36.60
N TYR A 45 -10.82 -0.82 36.55
CA TYR A 45 -11.98 -1.65 36.91
C TYR A 45 -12.41 -1.48 38.37
N GLU A 46 -11.47 -1.32 39.29
CA GLU A 46 -11.78 -1.05 40.71
C GLU A 46 -12.41 0.34 40.92
N ARG A 47 -12.07 1.32 40.08
CA ARG A 47 -12.65 2.68 40.15
C ARG A 47 -14.01 2.77 39.44
N MET A 48 -14.27 1.90 38.47
CA MET A 48 -15.49 1.89 37.67
C MET A 48 -16.60 1.03 38.26
N LYS A 49 -16.24 -0.06 38.95
CA LYS A 49 -17.18 -1.02 39.54
C LYS A 49 -18.25 -0.38 40.44
N ASN A 50 -17.90 0.70 41.15
CA ASN A 50 -18.80 1.37 42.09
C ASN A 50 -19.66 2.48 41.44
N GLN A 51 -19.55 2.69 40.13
CA GLN A 51 -20.28 3.74 39.43
C GLN A 51 -21.63 3.21 38.94
N LYS A 52 -22.70 3.98 39.16
CA LYS A 52 -24.09 3.58 38.83
C LYS A 52 -24.30 3.22 37.37
N TRP A 53 -23.59 3.87 36.44
CA TRP A 53 -23.67 3.56 35.02
C TRP A 53 -23.08 2.19 34.70
N PHE A 54 -22.01 1.78 35.38
CA PHE A 54 -21.37 0.49 35.17
C PHE A 54 -22.23 -0.65 35.72
N GLU A 55 -22.85 -0.46 36.90
CA GLU A 55 -23.81 -1.42 37.48
C GLU A 55 -24.96 -1.73 36.50
N ARG A 56 -25.41 -0.72 35.73
CA ARG A 56 -26.45 -0.89 34.71
C ARG A 56 -25.98 -1.64 33.48
N ILE A 57 -24.78 -1.36 32.97
CA ILE A 57 -24.18 -2.13 31.87
C ILE A 57 -23.98 -3.59 32.29
N TRP A 58 -23.49 -3.80 33.52
CA TRP A 58 -23.27 -5.12 34.09
C TRP A 58 -24.58 -5.88 34.31
N TYR A 59 -25.62 -5.23 34.81
CA TYR A 59 -26.96 -5.81 34.95
C TYR A 59 -27.57 -6.15 33.58
N GLY A 60 -27.36 -5.29 32.58
CA GLY A 60 -27.77 -5.54 31.20
C GLY A 60 -27.19 -6.84 30.64
N LEU A 61 -25.92 -7.12 30.96
CA LEU A 61 -25.18 -8.30 30.50
C LEU A 61 -25.42 -9.57 31.35
N THR A 62 -25.51 -9.43 32.67
CA THR A 62 -25.43 -10.56 33.63
C THR A 62 -26.65 -10.74 34.53
N LEU A 63 -27.61 -9.79 34.52
CA LEU A 63 -28.74 -9.70 35.46
C LEU A 63 -28.34 -9.53 36.93
N GLN A 64 -27.09 -9.16 37.21
CA GLN A 64 -26.57 -8.90 38.54
C GLN A 64 -26.16 -7.43 38.66
N ASN A 65 -26.45 -6.79 39.80
CA ASN A 65 -26.14 -5.37 40.01
C ASN A 65 -24.70 -5.12 40.47
N LYS A 66 -23.97 -6.16 40.91
CA LYS A 66 -22.60 -6.04 41.41
C LYS A 66 -21.68 -6.99 40.65
N ALA A 67 -20.57 -6.47 40.16
CA ALA A 67 -19.52 -7.25 39.50
C ALA A 67 -18.35 -7.51 40.45
N THR A 68 -17.70 -8.66 40.37
CA THR A 68 -16.32 -8.82 40.89
C THR A 68 -15.30 -8.64 39.76
N VAL A 69 -14.09 -8.15 40.07
CA VAL A 69 -13.04 -7.96 39.06
C VAL A 69 -12.71 -9.28 38.35
N LYS A 70 -12.72 -10.41 39.08
CA LYS A 70 -12.54 -11.76 38.51
C LYS A 70 -13.62 -12.13 37.47
N GLU A 71 -14.89 -11.80 37.73
CA GLU A 71 -15.97 -12.05 36.77
C GLU A 71 -15.88 -11.13 35.55
N MET A 72 -15.44 -9.87 35.74
CA MET A 72 -15.20 -8.94 34.64
C MET A 72 -14.08 -9.45 33.71
N HIS A 73 -13.02 -10.05 34.25
CA HIS A 73 -11.99 -10.70 33.43
C HIS A 73 -12.52 -11.91 32.68
N ALA A 74 -13.29 -12.78 33.36
CA ALA A 74 -13.85 -13.99 32.73
C ALA A 74 -14.81 -13.65 31.57
N LYS A 75 -15.53 -12.53 31.66
CA LYS A 75 -16.49 -12.06 30.64
C LYS A 75 -16.01 -10.85 29.86
N ARG A 76 -14.70 -10.59 29.81
CA ARG A 76 -14.12 -9.39 29.18
C ARG A 76 -14.59 -9.21 27.74
N GLU A 77 -14.63 -10.27 26.95
CA GLU A 77 -15.02 -10.21 25.54
C GLU A 77 -16.51 -9.87 25.37
N GLU A 78 -17.38 -10.47 26.17
CA GLU A 78 -18.82 -10.18 26.19
C GLU A 78 -19.10 -8.76 26.66
N LEU A 79 -18.41 -8.31 27.71
CA LEU A 79 -18.48 -6.96 28.25
C LEU A 79 -18.05 -5.93 27.20
N THR A 80 -16.89 -6.15 26.56
CA THR A 80 -16.38 -5.27 25.51
C THR A 80 -17.37 -5.16 24.35
N LYS A 81 -17.87 -6.30 23.85
CA LYS A 81 -18.89 -6.33 22.77
C LYS A 81 -20.15 -5.57 23.14
N TYR A 82 -20.64 -5.70 24.37
CA TYR A 82 -21.83 -4.99 24.82
C TYR A 82 -21.58 -3.48 25.01
N THR A 83 -20.43 -3.10 25.56
CA THR A 83 -20.02 -1.70 25.71
C THR A 83 -19.85 -1.00 24.37
N VAL A 84 -19.25 -1.64 23.38
CA VAL A 84 -19.15 -1.12 22.00
C VAL A 84 -20.53 -0.86 21.40
N ARG A 85 -21.48 -1.78 21.58
CA ARG A 85 -22.86 -1.59 21.10
C ARG A 85 -23.53 -0.37 21.73
N ILE A 86 -23.32 -0.14 23.03
CA ILE A 86 -23.86 1.03 23.72
C ILE A 86 -23.23 2.31 23.20
N ILE A 87 -21.90 2.34 22.96
CA ILE A 87 -21.20 3.49 22.40
C ILE A 87 -21.73 3.82 20.98
N VAL A 88 -21.88 2.83 20.11
CA VAL A 88 -22.41 3.06 18.75
C VAL A 88 -23.82 3.67 18.81
N LYS A 89 -24.67 3.19 19.71
CA LYS A 89 -26.02 3.72 19.91
C LYS A 89 -26.04 5.11 20.54
N MET A 90 -25.15 5.36 21.50
CA MET A 90 -24.95 6.70 22.06
C MET A 90 -24.55 7.70 20.97
N ASN A 91 -23.72 7.29 19.98
CA ASN A 91 -23.30 8.16 18.87
C ASN A 91 -24.48 8.56 17.97
N MET A 92 -25.40 7.62 17.71
CA MET A 92 -26.60 7.88 16.91
C MET A 92 -27.60 8.81 17.61
N ILE A 93 -27.58 8.84 18.95
CA ILE A 93 -28.63 9.46 19.75
C ILE A 93 -28.21 10.80 20.40
N LEU A 94 -26.91 11.00 20.67
CA LEU A 94 -26.36 12.20 21.35
C LEU A 94 -25.89 13.30 20.39
N ALA A 95 -26.44 13.37 19.18
CA ALA A 95 -26.07 14.37 18.16
C ALA A 95 -26.32 15.85 18.58
N GLU A 96 -26.98 16.09 19.71
CA GLU A 96 -27.35 17.44 20.20
C GLU A 96 -26.42 17.98 21.30
N HIS A 97 -25.56 17.16 21.93
CA HIS A 97 -24.66 17.57 23.03
C HIS A 97 -23.21 17.76 22.56
N GLY A 98 -22.80 19.01 22.34
CA GLY A 98 -21.53 19.37 21.68
C GLY A 98 -20.23 18.85 22.33
N ASN A 99 -20.17 18.72 23.66
CA ASN A 99 -18.94 18.29 24.35
C ASN A 99 -18.80 16.77 24.47
N CYS A 100 -19.91 16.04 24.62
CA CYS A 100 -19.92 14.59 24.83
C CYS A 100 -19.68 13.79 23.55
N ILE A 101 -20.01 14.40 22.40
CA ILE A 101 -19.77 13.86 21.07
C ILE A 101 -18.28 13.52 20.90
N PHE A 102 -17.36 14.38 21.35
CA PHE A 102 -15.92 14.19 21.13
C PHE A 102 -15.36 12.92 21.79
N ASP A 103 -15.69 12.70 23.07
CA ASP A 103 -15.25 11.49 23.79
C ASP A 103 -15.86 10.22 23.18
N LEU A 104 -17.09 10.33 22.67
CA LEU A 104 -17.80 9.21 22.07
C LEU A 104 -17.22 8.83 20.71
N TYR A 105 -16.86 9.84 19.89
CA TYR A 105 -16.10 9.63 18.67
C TYR A 105 -14.72 9.04 18.95
N ARG A 106 -14.03 9.47 20.02
CA ARG A 106 -12.76 8.86 20.45
C ARG A 106 -12.94 7.38 20.79
N ALA A 107 -14.00 7.01 21.50
CA ALA A 107 -14.30 5.63 21.83
C ALA A 107 -14.58 4.78 20.58
N VAL A 108 -15.38 5.30 19.64
CA VAL A 108 -15.65 4.63 18.36
C VAL A 108 -14.39 4.49 17.50
N ALA A 109 -13.51 5.50 17.49
CA ALA A 109 -12.26 5.48 16.74
C ALA A 109 -11.30 4.37 17.22
N ILE A 110 -11.23 4.13 18.53
CA ILE A 110 -10.43 3.03 19.10
C ILE A 110 -10.96 1.68 18.63
N VAL A 111 -12.28 1.49 18.66
CA VAL A 111 -12.92 0.26 18.19
C VAL A 111 -12.70 0.05 16.69
N ARG A 112 -12.82 1.10 15.88
CA ARG A 112 -12.59 1.04 14.42
C ARG A 112 -11.17 0.59 14.12
N ARG A 113 -10.17 1.12 14.84
CA ARG A 113 -8.76 0.70 14.73
C ARG A 113 -8.56 -0.80 14.95
N ASP A 114 -9.19 -1.36 15.98
CA ASP A 114 -9.04 -2.80 16.28
C ASP A 114 -9.71 -3.67 15.21
N ILE A 115 -10.82 -3.20 14.62
CA ILE A 115 -11.49 -3.85 13.48
C ILE A 115 -10.63 -3.80 12.22
N ASP A 116 -10.02 -2.66 11.92
CA ASP A 116 -9.16 -2.49 10.74
C ASP A 116 -7.94 -3.41 10.85
N LEU A 117 -7.31 -3.49 12.04
CA LEU A 117 -6.17 -4.38 12.29
C LEU A 117 -6.53 -5.87 12.13
N LEU A 118 -7.72 -6.28 12.56
CA LEU A 118 -8.22 -7.64 12.33
C LEU A 118 -8.51 -7.88 10.84
N THR A 119 -9.07 -6.90 10.15
CA THR A 119 -9.35 -6.97 8.71
C THR A 119 -8.05 -7.13 7.92
N ASP A 120 -7.00 -6.43 8.28
CA ASP A 120 -5.68 -6.54 7.66
C ASP A 120 -5.05 -7.92 7.88
N GLN A 121 -5.13 -8.45 9.11
CA GLN A 121 -4.63 -9.80 9.42
C GLN A 121 -5.37 -10.87 8.62
N VAL A 122 -6.70 -10.77 8.52
CA VAL A 122 -7.52 -11.68 7.72
C VAL A 122 -7.20 -11.55 6.23
N SER A 123 -6.99 -10.33 5.74
CA SER A 123 -6.63 -10.06 4.35
C SER A 123 -5.25 -10.63 4.00
N ALA A 124 -4.26 -10.47 4.89
CA ALA A 124 -2.94 -11.06 4.73
C ALA A 124 -2.98 -12.60 4.75
N LEU A 125 -3.81 -13.20 5.60
CA LEU A 125 -4.04 -14.66 5.60
C LEU A 125 -4.70 -15.13 4.31
N ALA A 126 -5.74 -14.40 3.84
CA ALA A 126 -6.43 -14.70 2.60
C ALA A 126 -5.48 -14.60 1.40
N GLN A 127 -4.61 -13.58 1.34
CA GLN A 127 -3.60 -13.44 0.31
C GLN A 127 -2.62 -14.62 0.31
N LYS A 128 -2.05 -14.97 1.48
CA LYS A 128 -1.12 -16.12 1.60
C LYS A 128 -1.77 -17.44 1.19
N LEU A 129 -3.05 -17.62 1.50
CA LEU A 129 -3.83 -18.79 1.11
C LEU A 129 -4.09 -18.79 -0.40
N ASN A 130 -4.46 -17.66 -0.98
CA ASN A 130 -4.70 -17.51 -2.41
C ASN A 130 -3.42 -17.77 -3.22
N GLU A 131 -2.28 -17.23 -2.79
CA GLU A 131 -0.96 -17.54 -3.37
C GLU A 131 -0.66 -19.05 -3.29
N LYS A 132 -1.05 -19.73 -2.21
CA LYS A 132 -0.90 -21.18 -2.09
C LYS A 132 -1.80 -21.94 -3.07
N ILE A 133 -3.05 -21.51 -3.23
CA ILE A 133 -4.00 -22.11 -4.18
C ILE A 133 -3.47 -21.96 -5.61
N ILE A 134 -3.10 -20.74 -6.00
CA ILE A 134 -2.55 -20.45 -7.34
C ILE A 134 -1.28 -21.27 -7.60
N SER A 135 -0.36 -21.32 -6.65
CA SER A 135 0.88 -22.10 -6.75
C SER A 135 0.63 -23.59 -6.96
N VAL A 136 -0.32 -24.15 -6.21
CA VAL A 136 -0.70 -25.56 -6.31
C VAL A 136 -1.41 -25.85 -7.64
N ASP A 137 -2.35 -24.99 -8.04
CA ASP A 137 -3.10 -25.14 -9.28
C ASP A 137 -2.20 -25.01 -10.51
N GLN A 138 -1.26 -24.06 -10.53
CA GLN A 138 -0.28 -23.90 -11.61
C GLN A 138 0.62 -25.13 -11.75
N TYR A 139 1.10 -25.70 -10.66
CA TYR A 139 1.90 -26.92 -10.69
C TYR A 139 1.12 -28.11 -11.24
N TYR A 140 -0.12 -28.33 -10.79
CA TYR A 140 -0.94 -29.43 -11.32
C TYR A 140 -1.34 -29.22 -12.77
N PHE A 141 -1.59 -27.97 -13.17
CA PHE A 141 -1.83 -27.63 -14.56
C PHE A 141 -0.62 -27.96 -15.43
N LEU A 142 0.59 -27.57 -15.00
CA LEU A 142 1.85 -27.90 -15.69
C LEU A 142 2.04 -29.42 -15.85
N ILE A 143 1.83 -30.20 -14.79
CA ILE A 143 1.91 -31.66 -14.84
C ILE A 143 0.93 -32.24 -15.87
N ASN A 144 -0.30 -31.71 -15.93
CA ASN A 144 -1.28 -32.13 -16.93
C ASN A 144 -0.89 -31.72 -18.36
N GLU A 145 -0.29 -30.55 -18.55
CA GLU A 145 0.21 -30.11 -19.86
C GLU A 145 1.36 -30.99 -20.37
N ILE A 146 2.25 -31.41 -19.48
CA ILE A 146 3.31 -32.38 -19.78
C ILE A 146 2.70 -33.72 -20.20
N ARG A 147 1.74 -34.24 -19.42
CA ARG A 147 1.03 -35.49 -19.74
C ARG A 147 0.28 -35.44 -21.06
N ASN A 148 -0.26 -34.28 -21.42
CA ASN A 148 -0.95 -34.06 -22.68
C ASN A 148 0.01 -33.82 -23.87
N ARG A 149 1.32 -33.98 -23.69
CA ARG A 149 2.36 -33.82 -24.72
C ARG A 149 2.35 -32.43 -25.39
N LYS A 150 2.01 -31.38 -24.65
CA LYS A 150 2.11 -30.00 -25.14
C LYS A 150 3.55 -29.54 -25.32
N PHE A 151 4.50 -30.18 -24.63
CA PHE A 151 5.93 -29.93 -24.75
C PHE A 151 6.55 -30.98 -25.68
N SER A 152 7.33 -30.52 -26.67
CA SER A 152 7.89 -31.41 -27.69
C SER A 152 9.12 -32.14 -27.17
N VAL A 153 9.11 -33.47 -27.30
CA VAL A 153 10.26 -34.34 -27.00
C VAL A 153 11.39 -34.16 -28.03
N GLU A 154 11.06 -33.63 -29.22
CA GLU A 154 12.04 -33.36 -30.28
C GLU A 154 12.95 -32.18 -29.94
N THR A 155 12.47 -31.23 -29.11
CA THR A 155 13.21 -30.05 -28.63
C THR A 155 13.41 -30.10 -27.12
N PRO A 156 14.17 -31.08 -26.61
CA PRO A 156 14.10 -31.47 -25.21
C PRO A 156 14.73 -30.42 -24.27
N LEU A 157 15.77 -29.72 -24.70
CA LEU A 157 16.41 -28.65 -23.93
C LEU A 157 15.53 -27.40 -23.82
N LEU A 158 14.91 -26.99 -24.93
CA LEU A 158 13.99 -25.86 -24.94
C LEU A 158 12.72 -26.16 -24.14
N SER A 159 12.17 -27.37 -24.29
CA SER A 159 11.01 -27.83 -23.53
C SER A 159 11.32 -27.92 -22.04
N LEU A 160 12.51 -28.37 -21.64
CA LEU A 160 12.96 -28.34 -20.24
C LEU A 160 12.90 -26.92 -19.67
N ILE A 161 13.52 -25.96 -20.35
CA ILE A 161 13.57 -24.55 -19.91
C ILE A 161 12.16 -23.96 -19.85
N ASN A 162 11.34 -24.27 -20.86
CA ASN A 162 9.96 -23.82 -20.94
C ASN A 162 9.11 -24.37 -19.77
N ILE A 163 9.30 -25.65 -19.39
CA ILE A 163 8.64 -26.28 -18.25
C ILE A 163 9.11 -25.65 -16.94
N LEU A 164 10.42 -25.52 -16.75
CA LEU A 164 11.01 -24.96 -15.53
C LEU A 164 10.61 -23.49 -15.31
N SER A 165 10.41 -22.74 -16.39
CA SER A 165 9.88 -21.37 -16.37
C SER A 165 8.46 -21.24 -15.77
N PHE A 166 7.69 -22.33 -15.70
CA PHE A 166 6.34 -22.32 -15.10
C PHE A 166 6.36 -22.65 -13.60
N ILE A 167 7.52 -23.02 -13.04
CA ILE A 167 7.67 -23.37 -11.63
C ILE A 167 7.84 -22.10 -10.82
N ASP A 168 6.99 -21.92 -9.82
CA ASP A 168 7.13 -20.82 -8.86
C ASP A 168 8.11 -21.12 -7.72
N SER A 169 8.47 -20.09 -6.95
CA SER A 169 9.41 -20.20 -5.82
C SER A 169 8.97 -21.17 -4.72
N ARG A 170 7.67 -21.51 -4.62
CA ARG A 170 7.16 -22.43 -3.60
C ARG A 170 7.27 -23.87 -4.07
N ALA A 171 6.92 -24.15 -5.32
CA ALA A 171 7.07 -25.44 -5.96
C ALA A 171 8.56 -25.81 -6.15
N SER A 172 9.44 -24.83 -6.36
CA SER A 172 10.88 -25.07 -6.42
C SER A 172 11.50 -25.49 -5.09
N LYS A 173 10.95 -25.03 -3.96
CA LYS A 173 11.42 -25.43 -2.61
C LYS A 173 10.99 -26.85 -2.23
N ASP A 174 9.95 -27.38 -2.87
CA ASP A 174 9.43 -28.73 -2.62
C ASP A 174 10.16 -29.77 -3.48
N LYS A 175 11.13 -30.45 -2.86
CA LYS A 175 11.92 -31.51 -3.52
C LYS A 175 11.05 -32.65 -4.06
N ALA A 176 9.93 -32.98 -3.41
CA ALA A 176 9.07 -34.07 -3.87
C ALA A 176 8.36 -33.69 -5.18
N LYS A 177 7.96 -32.43 -5.34
CA LYS A 177 7.39 -31.91 -6.59
C LYS A 177 8.40 -31.90 -7.72
N LEU A 178 9.65 -31.51 -7.46
CA LEU A 178 10.69 -31.53 -8.50
C LEU A 178 11.03 -32.95 -8.97
N VAL A 179 11.04 -33.93 -8.05
CA VAL A 179 11.18 -35.35 -8.40
C VAL A 179 10.00 -35.82 -9.24
N GLN A 180 8.77 -35.54 -8.81
CA GLN A 180 7.56 -35.90 -9.56
C GLN A 180 7.53 -35.26 -10.96
N LEU A 181 7.98 -34.02 -11.09
CA LEU A 181 8.10 -33.34 -12.39
C LEU A 181 9.06 -34.10 -13.31
N LYS A 182 10.25 -34.46 -12.82
CA LYS A 182 11.25 -35.23 -13.58
C LYS A 182 10.69 -36.58 -14.03
N GLU A 183 10.09 -37.34 -13.10
CA GLU A 183 9.45 -38.63 -13.39
C GLU A 183 8.36 -38.49 -14.46
N THR A 184 7.51 -37.45 -14.35
CA THR A 184 6.44 -37.20 -15.34
C THR A 184 7.02 -36.86 -16.72
N MET A 185 8.14 -36.15 -16.78
CA MET A 185 8.83 -35.87 -18.05
C MET A 185 9.41 -37.14 -18.66
N GLU A 186 10.08 -37.97 -17.86
CA GLU A 186 10.62 -39.27 -18.29
C GLU A 186 9.52 -40.22 -18.81
N GLU A 187 8.37 -40.30 -18.12
CA GLU A 187 7.21 -41.08 -18.53
C GLU A 187 6.66 -40.65 -19.90
N MET A 188 6.78 -39.36 -20.25
CA MET A 188 6.34 -38.82 -21.54
C MET A 188 7.40 -38.97 -22.65
N GLY A 189 8.57 -39.54 -22.33
CA GLY A 189 9.63 -39.86 -23.29
C GLY A 189 10.77 -38.84 -23.34
N PHE A 190 10.87 -37.92 -22.37
CA PHE A 190 12.05 -37.05 -22.27
C PHE A 190 13.28 -37.85 -21.84
N ASP A 191 14.31 -37.82 -22.68
CA ASP A 191 15.60 -38.45 -22.37
C ASP A 191 16.56 -37.43 -21.77
N PHE A 192 16.77 -37.51 -20.45
CA PHE A 192 17.71 -36.65 -19.72
C PHE A 192 19.19 -37.01 -20.00
N SER A 193 19.48 -38.14 -20.63
CA SER A 193 20.84 -38.53 -21.04
C SER A 193 21.23 -37.98 -22.42
N LYS A 194 20.29 -37.38 -23.15
CA LYS A 194 20.51 -36.83 -24.48
C LYS A 194 21.41 -35.59 -24.43
N GLU A 195 22.39 -35.55 -25.34
CA GLU A 195 23.23 -34.38 -25.60
C GLU A 195 22.61 -33.53 -26.70
N VAL A 196 22.53 -32.22 -26.46
CA VAL A 196 22.05 -31.23 -27.43
C VAL A 196 23.17 -30.28 -27.79
N THR A 197 23.45 -30.12 -29.08
CA THR A 197 24.46 -29.16 -29.57
C THR A 197 23.92 -27.74 -29.51
N VAL A 198 24.80 -26.77 -29.26
CA VAL A 198 24.45 -25.33 -29.25
C VAL A 198 23.80 -24.90 -30.57
N SER A 199 24.30 -25.40 -31.71
CA SER A 199 23.74 -25.06 -33.03
C SER A 199 22.28 -25.49 -33.17
N HIS A 200 21.95 -26.72 -32.75
CA HIS A 200 20.60 -27.25 -32.82
C HIS A 200 19.67 -26.50 -31.86
N TYR A 201 20.13 -26.27 -30.64
CA TYR A 201 19.39 -25.50 -29.65
C TYR A 201 19.11 -24.05 -30.08
N ALA A 202 20.06 -23.41 -30.78
CA ALA A 202 19.85 -22.08 -31.33
C ALA A 202 18.72 -22.03 -32.37
N GLU A 203 18.66 -23.02 -33.27
CA GLU A 203 17.58 -23.14 -34.26
C GLU A 203 16.22 -23.30 -33.57
N GLU A 204 16.17 -24.08 -32.49
CA GLU A 204 14.97 -24.23 -31.66
C GLU A 204 14.54 -22.90 -31.03
N ILE A 205 15.46 -22.13 -30.44
CA ILE A 205 15.17 -20.82 -29.83
C ILE A 205 14.61 -19.86 -30.88
N LEU A 206 15.20 -19.79 -32.08
CA LEU A 206 14.77 -18.88 -33.14
C LEU A 206 13.37 -19.23 -33.70
N SER A 207 12.89 -20.45 -33.44
CA SER A 207 11.56 -20.94 -33.81
C SER A 207 10.48 -20.72 -32.74
N LEU A 208 10.84 -20.14 -31.58
CA LEU A 208 9.93 -19.94 -30.47
C LEU A 208 8.72 -19.03 -30.83
N PRO A 209 7.51 -19.35 -30.33
CA PRO A 209 6.36 -18.48 -30.46
C PRO A 209 6.56 -17.20 -29.63
N LYS A 210 6.16 -16.04 -30.21
CA LYS A 210 6.33 -14.70 -29.59
C LYS A 210 5.81 -14.64 -28.15
N GLU A 211 4.73 -15.36 -27.84
CA GLU A 211 4.09 -15.39 -26.51
C GLU A 211 4.96 -16.01 -25.41
N SER A 212 5.87 -16.92 -25.77
CA SER A 212 6.74 -17.61 -24.81
C SER A 212 8.09 -16.91 -24.57
N VAL A 213 8.47 -15.98 -25.45
CA VAL A 213 9.78 -15.32 -25.47
C VAL A 213 10.05 -14.56 -24.17
N GLY A 214 9.11 -13.72 -23.71
CA GLY A 214 9.33 -12.88 -22.53
C GLY A 214 9.56 -13.68 -21.26
N ARG A 215 8.73 -14.72 -21.03
CA ARG A 215 8.85 -15.58 -19.84
C ARG A 215 10.13 -16.40 -19.84
N ILE A 216 10.47 -17.02 -20.98
CA ILE A 216 11.70 -17.81 -21.11
C ILE A 216 12.93 -16.91 -20.92
N LEU A 217 12.93 -15.68 -21.48
CA LEU A 217 14.03 -14.74 -21.30
C LEU A 217 14.22 -14.38 -19.82
N LEU A 218 13.15 -13.98 -19.12
CA LEU A 218 13.21 -13.63 -17.70
C LEU A 218 13.71 -14.81 -16.85
N PHE A 219 13.28 -16.03 -17.17
CA PHE A 219 13.76 -17.23 -16.51
C PHE A 219 15.26 -17.45 -16.75
N CYS A 220 15.72 -17.36 -18.00
CA CYS A 220 17.13 -17.54 -18.35
C CYS A 220 18.04 -16.46 -17.75
N GLN A 221 17.57 -15.21 -17.66
CA GLN A 221 18.31 -14.10 -17.05
C GLN A 221 18.69 -14.39 -15.59
N ASN A 222 17.81 -15.08 -14.84
CA ASN A 222 18.09 -15.48 -13.45
C ASN A 222 19.33 -16.39 -13.31
N PHE A 223 19.65 -17.16 -14.35
CA PHE A 223 20.75 -18.12 -14.35
C PHE A 223 21.91 -17.70 -15.24
N ALA A 224 21.82 -16.56 -15.93
CA ALA A 224 22.82 -16.12 -16.92
C ALA A 224 24.23 -15.96 -16.31
N ASN A 225 24.33 -15.49 -15.06
CA ASN A 225 25.63 -15.35 -14.39
C ASN A 225 26.29 -16.70 -14.03
N ARG A 226 25.51 -17.78 -13.94
CA ARG A 226 25.96 -19.10 -13.45
C ARG A 226 26.07 -20.12 -14.58
N SER A 227 25.27 -20.00 -15.64
CA SER A 227 25.26 -20.90 -16.79
C SER A 227 25.53 -20.15 -18.09
N ARG A 228 26.61 -20.53 -18.78
CA ARG A 228 26.96 -20.00 -20.12
C ARG A 228 25.89 -20.31 -21.16
N PHE A 229 25.21 -21.45 -21.02
CA PHE A 229 24.08 -21.81 -21.89
C PHE A 229 22.90 -20.88 -21.69
N MET A 230 22.59 -20.49 -20.44
CA MET A 230 21.50 -19.54 -20.17
C MET A 230 21.85 -18.12 -20.62
N ALA A 231 23.10 -17.69 -20.42
CA ALA A 231 23.59 -16.42 -20.94
C ALA A 231 23.58 -16.38 -22.48
N PHE A 232 23.91 -17.49 -23.13
CA PHE A 232 23.76 -17.68 -24.57
C PHE A 232 22.30 -17.56 -25.00
N THR A 233 21.36 -18.21 -24.31
CA THR A 233 19.93 -18.10 -24.58
C THR A 233 19.46 -16.65 -24.49
N CYS A 234 19.83 -15.93 -23.42
CA CYS A 234 19.49 -14.51 -23.27
C CYS A 234 20.04 -13.66 -24.42
N SER A 235 21.34 -13.81 -24.72
CA SER A 235 22.00 -13.04 -25.78
C SER A 235 21.40 -13.33 -27.16
N LEU A 236 21.09 -14.59 -27.46
CA LEU A 236 20.46 -14.97 -28.72
C LEU A 236 19.04 -14.40 -28.83
N MET A 237 18.27 -14.44 -27.74
CA MET A 237 16.91 -13.92 -27.71
C MET A 237 16.87 -12.39 -27.80
N GLU A 238 17.75 -11.69 -27.10
CA GLU A 238 17.89 -10.23 -27.16
C GLU A 238 18.30 -9.77 -28.56
N ASN A 239 19.28 -10.44 -29.17
CA ASN A 239 19.79 -10.11 -30.51
C ASN A 239 18.86 -10.52 -31.66
N TYR A 240 17.77 -11.25 -31.40
CA TYR A 240 16.82 -11.68 -32.44
C TYR A 240 15.39 -11.20 -32.18
N PHE A 241 14.80 -11.49 -31.02
CA PHE A 241 13.40 -11.18 -30.72
C PHE A 241 13.14 -9.72 -30.36
N TYR A 242 14.17 -8.92 -30.07
CA TYR A 242 14.03 -7.50 -29.74
C TYR A 242 14.49 -6.56 -30.87
N GLN A 243 14.91 -7.12 -32.00
CA GLN A 243 15.10 -6.37 -33.24
C GLN A 243 13.76 -6.04 -33.92
N TRP A 244 13.76 -4.96 -34.71
CA TRP A 244 12.64 -4.60 -35.58
C TRP A 244 12.31 -5.76 -36.52
N GLU A 245 11.03 -5.96 -36.83
CA GLU A 245 10.55 -7.12 -37.61
C GLU A 245 11.18 -7.19 -39.02
N SER A 246 11.51 -6.02 -39.59
CA SER A 246 12.26 -5.88 -40.86
C SER A 246 13.70 -6.39 -40.79
N GLU A 247 14.34 -6.37 -39.62
CA GLU A 247 15.75 -6.74 -39.43
C GLU A 247 15.91 -8.22 -39.05
N ARG A 248 14.87 -8.85 -38.49
CA ARG A 248 14.89 -10.28 -38.12
C ARG A 248 15.15 -11.19 -39.30
N HIS A 249 14.60 -10.87 -40.47
CA HIS A 249 14.82 -11.64 -41.69
C HIS A 249 16.27 -11.57 -42.18
N LEU A 250 16.93 -10.42 -42.00
CA LEU A 250 18.34 -10.22 -42.35
C LEU A 250 19.27 -10.92 -41.34
N SER A 251 18.98 -10.77 -40.05
CA SER A 251 19.72 -11.40 -38.95
C SER A 251 19.66 -12.93 -39.02
N LYS A 252 18.49 -13.50 -39.37
CA LYS A 252 18.32 -14.95 -39.59
C LYS A 252 19.05 -15.47 -40.83
N ALA A 253 19.07 -14.70 -41.92
CA ALA A 253 19.74 -15.09 -43.17
C ALA A 253 21.28 -15.02 -43.06
N ASN A 254 21.80 -14.06 -42.30
CA ASN A 254 23.23 -13.84 -42.14
C ASN A 254 23.85 -14.59 -40.94
N GLY A 255 23.03 -15.20 -40.07
CA GLY A 255 23.50 -15.88 -38.86
C GLY A 255 24.14 -14.94 -37.84
N GLU A 256 23.89 -13.63 -37.95
CA GLU A 256 24.57 -12.59 -37.18
C GLU A 256 24.25 -12.71 -35.68
N ALA A 257 22.97 -12.85 -35.33
CA ALA A 257 22.54 -13.06 -33.93
C ALA A 257 23.18 -14.31 -33.28
N LEU A 258 23.35 -15.40 -34.04
CA LEU A 258 24.00 -16.61 -33.57
C LEU A 258 25.49 -16.38 -33.35
N SER A 259 26.17 -15.73 -34.29
CA SER A 259 27.60 -15.43 -34.17
C SER A 259 27.92 -14.49 -33.00
N LEU A 260 27.08 -13.48 -32.76
CA LEU A 260 27.21 -12.55 -31.64
C LEU A 260 26.97 -13.26 -30.30
N ALA A 261 25.96 -14.11 -30.21
CA ALA A 261 25.65 -14.87 -28.99
C ALA A 261 26.75 -15.88 -28.64
N LEU A 262 27.33 -16.58 -29.64
CA LEU A 262 28.45 -17.50 -29.45
C LEU A 262 29.72 -16.77 -28.96
N ASN A 263 30.06 -15.66 -29.60
CA ASN A 263 31.25 -14.86 -29.26
C ASN A 263 31.14 -14.24 -27.86
N SER A 264 29.97 -13.74 -27.48
CA SER A 264 29.76 -13.08 -26.19
C SER A 264 29.84 -14.05 -25.01
N ASN A 265 29.57 -15.33 -25.23
CA ASN A 265 29.49 -16.34 -24.18
C ASN A 265 30.65 -17.35 -24.20
N ASN A 266 31.64 -17.16 -25.08
CA ASN A 266 32.77 -18.07 -25.29
C ASN A 266 32.31 -19.53 -25.51
N LEU A 267 31.33 -19.74 -26.39
CA LEU A 267 30.82 -21.05 -26.77
C LEU A 267 31.12 -21.34 -28.25
N HIS A 268 31.36 -22.61 -28.57
CA HIS A 268 31.43 -23.11 -29.94
C HIS A 268 30.12 -23.78 -30.34
N ALA A 269 29.78 -23.72 -31.62
CA ALA A 269 28.56 -24.32 -32.16
C ALA A 269 28.48 -25.85 -31.95
N SER A 270 29.64 -26.51 -31.79
CA SER A 270 29.78 -27.95 -31.53
C SER A 270 29.70 -28.32 -30.05
N ASP A 271 29.67 -27.36 -29.13
CA ASP A 271 29.58 -27.64 -27.71
C ASP A 271 28.23 -28.31 -27.41
N THR A 272 28.24 -29.29 -26.52
CA THR A 272 27.04 -30.05 -26.13
C THR A 272 26.61 -29.72 -24.71
N CYS A 273 25.30 -29.76 -24.48
CA CYS A 273 24.69 -29.68 -23.16
C CYS A 273 23.98 -31.00 -22.86
N ILE A 274 24.27 -31.57 -21.69
CA ILE A 274 23.57 -32.74 -21.16
C ILE A 274 22.35 -32.23 -20.38
N ILE A 275 21.16 -32.70 -20.75
CA ILE A 275 19.89 -32.22 -20.22
C ILE A 275 19.73 -32.54 -18.73
N GLY A 276 20.14 -33.73 -18.31
CA GLY A 276 20.12 -34.18 -16.92
C GLY A 276 21.00 -33.32 -15.99
N GLU A 277 22.21 -32.99 -16.44
CA GLU A 277 23.13 -32.14 -15.67
C GLU A 277 22.56 -30.73 -15.52
N LEU A 278 22.03 -30.15 -16.61
CA LEU A 278 21.41 -28.84 -16.57
C LEU A 278 20.16 -28.81 -15.66
N PHE A 279 19.32 -29.85 -15.70
CA PHE A 279 18.16 -29.94 -14.80
C PHE A 279 18.58 -30.02 -13.34
N ASP A 280 19.57 -30.85 -13.02
CA ASP A 280 20.07 -31.00 -11.65
C ASP A 280 20.73 -29.70 -11.14
N ASP A 281 21.43 -28.96 -12.00
CA ASP A 281 22.03 -27.67 -11.65
C ASP A 281 20.96 -26.59 -11.44
N ILE A 282 19.97 -26.49 -12.33
CA ILE A 282 18.88 -25.51 -12.18
C ILE A 282 18.04 -25.84 -10.95
N THR A 283 17.72 -27.11 -10.68
CA THR A 283 16.89 -27.51 -9.53
C THR A 283 17.58 -27.33 -8.18
N LYS A 284 18.92 -27.35 -8.13
CA LYS A 284 19.67 -26.98 -6.92
C LYS A 284 19.67 -25.48 -6.65
N GLU A 285 19.62 -24.67 -7.71
CA GLU A 285 19.73 -23.21 -7.63
C GLU A 285 18.38 -22.49 -7.59
N LEU A 286 17.34 -23.10 -8.15
CA LEU A 286 15.93 -22.66 -8.12
C LEU A 286 15.37 -22.29 -6.72
N PRO A 287 15.80 -22.92 -5.61
CA PRO A 287 15.36 -22.54 -4.26
C PRO A 287 16.07 -21.32 -3.67
N ASN A 288 17.22 -20.91 -4.22
CA ASN A 288 17.99 -19.77 -3.73
C ASN A 288 17.27 -18.46 -4.10
N GLU A 289 17.32 -17.47 -3.20
CA GLU A 289 16.77 -16.15 -3.51
C GLU A 289 17.46 -15.58 -4.75
N PHE A 290 16.65 -15.16 -5.71
CA PHE A 290 17.10 -14.74 -7.03
C PHE A 290 18.00 -13.51 -6.90
N ASP A 291 19.20 -13.57 -7.50
CA ASP A 291 20.03 -12.38 -7.77
C ASP A 291 19.38 -11.55 -8.89
N ILE A 292 18.12 -11.11 -8.69
CA ILE A 292 17.64 -9.95 -9.43
C ILE A 292 18.51 -8.80 -8.91
N VAL A 293 19.25 -8.15 -9.80
CA VAL A 293 19.93 -6.86 -9.53
C VAL A 293 19.06 -6.08 -8.56
N ASP A 294 19.60 -5.78 -7.37
CA ASP A 294 18.96 -5.05 -6.27
C ASP A 294 18.17 -3.83 -6.80
N ILE A 295 16.94 -4.08 -7.25
CA ILE A 295 15.86 -3.16 -7.04
C ILE A 295 15.42 -3.59 -5.66
N SER A 296 15.98 -2.93 -4.66
CA SER A 296 15.51 -3.00 -3.29
C SER A 296 14.00 -2.76 -3.31
N PHE A 297 13.22 -3.84 -3.39
CA PHE A 297 11.88 -3.85 -2.87
C PHE A 297 12.10 -3.75 -1.37
N GLN A 298 12.18 -2.50 -0.88
CA GLN A 298 11.92 -2.25 0.52
C GLN A 298 10.63 -2.99 0.81
N GLU A 299 10.72 -3.95 1.74
CA GLU A 299 9.56 -4.54 2.36
C GLU A 299 8.57 -3.40 2.57
N ILE A 300 7.38 -3.54 2.00
CA ILE A 300 6.26 -2.69 2.37
C ILE A 300 6.01 -3.07 3.82
N SER A 301 6.72 -2.39 4.72
CA SER A 301 6.27 -2.18 6.08
C SER A 301 4.81 -1.82 5.93
N THR A 302 3.93 -2.63 6.51
CA THR A 302 2.56 -2.24 6.78
C THR A 302 2.66 -1.01 7.67
N GLU A 303 2.80 0.15 7.03
CA GLU A 303 2.93 1.44 7.65
C GLU A 303 1.64 1.66 8.39
N ILE A 304 1.77 1.70 9.71
CA ILE A 304 0.71 2.13 10.62
C ILE A 304 0.25 3.50 10.08
N PRO A 305 -1.00 3.63 9.59
CA PRO A 305 -1.52 4.95 9.20
C PRO A 305 -1.34 5.88 10.39
N ALA A 306 -0.95 7.14 10.14
CA ALA A 306 -0.84 8.12 11.20
C ALA A 306 -2.12 8.08 12.04
N ARG A 307 -1.96 7.89 13.35
CA ARG A 307 -3.05 8.09 14.29
C ARG A 307 -3.61 9.48 14.01
N ARG A 308 -4.91 9.56 13.69
CA ARG A 308 -5.82 10.73 13.77
C ARG A 308 -6.26 11.29 12.42
N PHE A 309 -7.52 11.01 12.11
CA PHE A 309 -8.50 12.06 11.85
C PHE A 309 -9.89 11.62 12.32
N THR A 310 -10.36 12.18 13.42
CA THR A 310 -11.79 12.18 13.79
C THR A 310 -12.13 13.55 14.33
N ARG A 311 -12.07 14.56 13.46
CA ARG A 311 -12.76 15.83 13.67
C ARG A 311 -13.75 15.97 12.54
N LYS A 312 -15.03 15.69 12.81
CA LYS A 312 -16.11 15.97 11.88
C LYS A 312 -16.15 17.47 11.63
N SER A 313 -15.68 17.90 10.46
CA SER A 313 -16.05 19.20 9.91
C SER A 313 -17.52 19.13 9.50
N THR A 314 -18.32 20.10 9.92
CA THR A 314 -19.74 20.21 9.52
C THR A 314 -19.92 20.64 8.07
N LYS A 315 -18.82 20.96 7.37
CA LYS A 315 -18.78 21.29 5.94
C LYS A 315 -17.81 20.37 5.21
N ALA A 316 -18.16 20.00 3.99
CA ALA A 316 -17.26 19.31 3.07
C ALA A 316 -15.95 20.12 2.92
N LEU A 317 -14.81 19.52 3.22
CA LEU A 317 -13.48 20.08 3.01
C LEU A 317 -12.89 19.44 1.76
N ASN A 318 -12.43 20.27 0.82
CA ASN A 318 -11.81 19.81 -0.41
C ASN A 318 -10.32 20.18 -0.37
N ILE A 319 -9.42 19.21 -0.36
CA ILE A 319 -7.98 19.46 -0.32
C ILE A 319 -7.39 19.16 -1.70
N ILE A 320 -6.74 20.15 -2.29
CA ILE A 320 -6.04 20.02 -3.56
C ILE A 320 -4.56 19.85 -3.26
N VAL A 321 -4.02 18.65 -3.50
CA VAL A 321 -2.62 18.30 -3.25
C VAL A 321 -1.84 18.49 -4.54
N THR A 322 -0.96 19.49 -4.56
CA THR A 322 -0.10 19.84 -5.69
C THR A 322 1.34 20.02 -5.25
N GLY A 323 2.30 19.97 -6.17
CA GLY A 323 3.72 19.99 -5.79
C GLY A 323 4.62 19.42 -6.87
N THR A 324 5.93 19.64 -6.72
CA THR A 324 6.92 19.15 -7.69
C THR A 324 6.92 17.62 -7.81
N ALA A 325 7.39 17.10 -8.94
CA ALA A 325 7.63 15.68 -9.12
C ALA A 325 8.63 15.18 -8.05
N GLY A 326 8.33 14.05 -7.40
CA GLY A 326 9.16 13.52 -6.32
C GLY A 326 9.01 14.22 -4.96
N ALA A 327 8.09 15.18 -4.81
CA ALA A 327 7.83 15.85 -3.52
C ALA A 327 7.15 14.97 -2.45
N GLY A 328 6.83 13.70 -2.73
CA GLY A 328 6.21 12.81 -1.74
C GLY A 328 4.70 13.06 -1.49
N LYS A 329 3.97 13.62 -2.45
CA LYS A 329 2.51 13.87 -2.37
C LYS A 329 1.71 12.60 -2.01
N THR A 330 1.90 11.53 -2.77
CA THR A 330 1.18 10.27 -2.59
C THR A 330 1.56 9.59 -1.28
N THR A 331 2.84 9.67 -0.88
CA THR A 331 3.29 9.20 0.44
C THR A 331 2.57 9.95 1.55
N LEU A 332 2.52 11.28 1.47
CA LEU A 332 1.83 12.11 2.46
C LEU A 332 0.34 11.74 2.59
N ILE A 333 -0.35 11.56 1.46
CA ILE A 333 -1.76 11.15 1.44
C ILE A 333 -1.94 9.79 2.12
N ASN A 334 -1.13 8.80 1.74
CA ASN A 334 -1.20 7.45 2.32
C ASN A 334 -0.89 7.47 3.83
N SER A 335 0.12 8.23 4.24
CA SER A 335 0.51 8.35 5.65
C SER A 335 -0.57 9.01 6.51
N ILE A 336 -1.30 10.00 5.98
CA ILE A 336 -2.34 10.72 6.75
C ILE A 336 -3.69 10.00 6.72
N PHE A 337 -4.14 9.55 5.54
CA PHE A 337 -5.52 9.11 5.35
C PHE A 337 -5.66 7.59 5.25
N GLY A 338 -4.57 6.84 5.01
CA GLY A 338 -4.63 5.39 4.83
C GLY A 338 -5.51 4.94 3.66
N TRP A 339 -5.92 5.86 2.79
CA TRP A 339 -6.61 5.53 1.56
C TRP A 339 -5.59 4.84 0.66
N ASN A 340 -5.87 3.61 0.21
CA ASN A 340 -4.98 2.81 -0.65
C ASN A 340 -4.77 3.48 -2.03
N CYS A 341 -4.12 4.65 -2.08
CA CYS A 341 -3.77 5.34 -3.31
C CYS A 341 -2.63 4.58 -4.01
N GLU A 342 -2.47 4.84 -5.32
CA GLU A 342 -1.45 4.22 -6.19
C GLU A 342 -0.03 4.23 -5.57
N VAL A 343 0.82 3.32 -6.04
CA VAL A 343 2.18 3.11 -5.50
C VAL A 343 2.97 4.42 -5.48
N THR A 344 3.51 4.76 -4.31
CA THR A 344 4.38 5.93 -4.12
C THR A 344 5.53 5.92 -5.15
N GLY A 345 5.67 6.99 -5.92
CA GLY A 345 6.74 7.15 -6.91
C GLY A 345 6.31 6.95 -8.37
N GLN A 346 5.06 6.56 -8.63
CA GLN A 346 4.52 6.50 -9.98
C GLN A 346 4.23 7.92 -10.53
N VAL A 347 4.61 8.17 -11.79
CA VAL A 347 4.32 9.44 -12.47
C VAL A 347 2.85 9.45 -12.90
N LYS A 348 2.07 10.38 -12.33
CA LYS A 348 0.66 10.58 -12.68
C LYS A 348 0.48 11.40 -13.94
N GLN A 349 -0.44 10.98 -14.81
CA GLN A 349 -0.79 11.67 -16.05
C GLN A 349 -1.95 12.67 -15.89
N SER A 350 -2.79 12.55 -14.86
CA SER A 350 -3.97 13.40 -14.64
C SER A 350 -4.29 13.60 -13.15
N VAL A 351 -5.29 14.43 -12.84
CA VAL A 351 -5.78 14.64 -11.47
C VAL A 351 -6.50 13.38 -10.96
N SER A 352 -6.15 12.92 -9.76
CA SER A 352 -6.84 11.81 -9.08
C SER A 352 -7.75 12.35 -7.97
N LYS A 353 -8.99 11.86 -7.91
CA LYS A 353 -9.94 12.18 -6.83
C LYS A 353 -10.00 11.02 -5.84
N TYR A 354 -9.90 11.32 -4.55
CA TYR A 354 -10.10 10.37 -3.47
C TYR A 354 -11.16 10.92 -2.50
N SER A 355 -12.13 10.08 -2.15
CA SER A 355 -13.20 10.42 -1.22
C SER A 355 -13.69 9.16 -0.50
N ASN A 356 -14.13 9.31 0.74
CA ASN A 356 -14.80 8.26 1.50
C ASN A 356 -16.23 8.71 1.80
N ASP A 357 -17.23 7.86 1.56
CA ASP A 357 -18.66 8.25 1.69
C ASP A 357 -19.06 8.61 3.13
N GLU A 358 -18.26 8.21 4.13
CA GLU A 358 -18.48 8.51 5.54
C GLU A 358 -17.85 9.83 6.01
N ASP A 359 -16.92 10.40 5.24
CA ASP A 359 -16.14 11.58 5.62
C ASP A 359 -16.51 12.77 4.73
N SER A 360 -16.73 13.94 5.34
CA SER A 360 -16.93 15.22 4.62
C SER A 360 -15.59 15.75 4.05
N LEU A 361 -14.75 14.88 3.50
CA LEU A 361 -13.41 15.19 3.01
C LEU A 361 -13.23 14.61 1.60
N CYS A 362 -12.78 15.44 0.67
CA CYS A 362 -12.37 15.02 -0.65
C CYS A 362 -10.95 15.50 -0.93
N LEU A 363 -10.09 14.63 -1.47
CA LEU A 363 -8.74 14.95 -1.87
C LEU A 363 -8.65 14.93 -3.41
N PHE A 364 -7.94 15.91 -3.96
CA PHE A 364 -7.62 16.01 -5.38
C PHE A 364 -6.11 16.11 -5.53
N GLU A 365 -5.46 15.03 -5.97
CA GLU A 365 -4.02 15.03 -6.20
C GLU A 365 -3.71 15.37 -7.66
N THR A 366 -2.91 16.41 -7.89
CA THR A 366 -2.46 16.78 -9.24
C THR A 366 -1.20 15.99 -9.65
N ALA A 367 -0.96 15.88 -10.95
CA ALA A 367 0.34 15.44 -11.47
C ALA A 367 1.47 16.30 -10.89
N GLY A 368 2.64 15.69 -10.69
CA GLY A 368 3.84 16.40 -10.25
C GLY A 368 4.44 17.22 -11.38
N PHE A 369 4.85 18.45 -11.08
CA PHE A 369 5.46 19.34 -12.06
C PHE A 369 6.96 19.52 -11.87
N TYR A 370 7.61 20.03 -12.91
CA TYR A 370 9.00 20.45 -12.89
C TYR A 370 9.05 21.98 -12.96
N PHE A 371 10.08 22.58 -12.36
CA PHE A 371 10.31 24.02 -12.46
C PHE A 371 10.46 24.44 -13.94
N ASP A 372 10.00 25.66 -14.26
CA ASP A 372 10.17 26.29 -15.59
C ASP A 372 9.53 25.51 -16.76
N ASN A 373 8.45 24.75 -16.51
CA ASN A 373 7.78 23.93 -17.51
C ASN A 373 6.39 24.50 -17.91
N VAL A 374 6.05 24.42 -19.21
CA VAL A 374 4.76 24.83 -19.78
C VAL A 374 3.58 24.04 -19.16
N VAL A 375 3.84 22.82 -18.68
CA VAL A 375 2.88 21.95 -17.96
C VAL A 375 2.31 22.61 -16.69
N ASN A 376 2.98 23.63 -16.12
CA ASN A 376 2.49 24.35 -14.96
C ASN A 376 1.13 25.02 -15.22
N ASP A 377 0.88 25.52 -16.44
CA ASP A 377 -0.37 26.20 -16.79
C ASP A 377 -1.59 25.25 -16.76
N GLU A 378 -1.40 23.99 -17.12
CA GLU A 378 -2.48 22.99 -17.06
C GLU A 378 -2.85 22.65 -15.61
N ILE A 379 -1.86 22.58 -14.73
CA ILE A 379 -2.07 22.35 -13.29
C ILE A 379 -2.80 23.55 -12.68
N PHE A 380 -2.41 24.77 -13.02
CA PHE A 380 -3.12 25.97 -12.59
C PHE A 380 -4.58 25.98 -13.05
N ARG A 381 -4.84 25.69 -14.32
CA ARG A 381 -6.21 25.57 -14.85
C ARG A 381 -7.00 24.49 -14.10
N SER A 382 -6.38 23.37 -13.77
CA SER A 382 -7.01 22.31 -12.99
C SER A 382 -7.38 22.77 -11.58
N ILE A 383 -6.48 23.50 -10.90
CA ILE A 383 -6.73 24.05 -9.56
C ILE A 383 -7.87 25.08 -9.62
N GLU A 384 -7.88 25.98 -10.60
CA GLU A 384 -8.96 26.95 -10.80
C GLU A 384 -10.30 26.25 -11.07
N GLN A 385 -10.30 25.23 -11.92
CA GLN A 385 -11.50 24.45 -12.22
C GLN A 385 -12.05 23.75 -10.97
N LEU A 386 -11.18 23.11 -10.16
CA LEU A 386 -11.58 22.47 -8.91
C LEU A 386 -12.16 23.46 -7.91
N LYS A 387 -11.57 24.65 -7.80
CA LYS A 387 -12.12 25.74 -6.99
C LYS A 387 -13.53 26.15 -7.43
N HIS A 388 -13.79 26.21 -8.73
CA HIS A 388 -15.12 26.57 -9.24
C HIS A 388 -16.16 25.47 -9.05
N GLN A 389 -15.73 24.21 -8.98
CA GLN A 389 -16.61 23.05 -8.81
C GLN A 389 -16.91 22.72 -7.34
N HIS A 390 -16.04 23.17 -6.41
CA HIS A 390 -16.09 22.77 -5.02
C HIS A 390 -15.94 23.97 -4.07
N ASP A 391 -16.86 24.10 -3.12
CA ASP A 391 -16.74 25.06 -2.02
C ASP A 391 -15.71 24.57 -0.97
N ASN A 392 -15.17 25.49 -0.17
CA ASN A 392 -14.25 25.17 0.93
C ASN A 392 -13.00 24.36 0.48
N CYS A 393 -12.34 24.85 -0.57
CA CYS A 393 -11.09 24.29 -1.08
C CYS A 393 -9.87 24.84 -0.33
N VAL A 394 -8.92 23.97 0.03
CA VAL A 394 -7.60 24.33 0.55
C VAL A 394 -6.53 23.67 -0.33
N VAL A 395 -5.44 24.38 -0.59
CA VAL A 395 -4.32 23.84 -1.38
C VAL A 395 -3.20 23.37 -0.46
N TRP A 396 -2.78 22.12 -0.61
CA TRP A 396 -1.52 21.62 -0.07
C TRP A 396 -0.45 21.71 -1.15
N TYR A 397 0.53 22.58 -0.96
CA TYR A 397 1.66 22.71 -1.86
C TYR A 397 2.88 21.97 -1.30
N CYS A 398 3.12 20.76 -1.80
CA CYS A 398 4.20 19.89 -1.33
C CYS A 398 5.53 20.26 -2.00
N ILE A 399 6.55 20.51 -1.18
CA ILE A 399 7.93 20.80 -1.59
C ILE A 399 8.84 19.82 -0.87
N ASN A 400 9.75 19.18 -1.60
CA ASN A 400 10.81 18.39 -0.95
C ASN A 400 11.82 19.35 -0.29
N SER A 401 11.87 19.33 1.05
CA SER A 401 12.78 20.16 1.84
C SER A 401 14.26 19.98 1.44
N ARG A 402 14.67 18.77 1.08
CA ARG A 402 16.06 18.44 0.71
C ARG A 402 16.50 19.08 -0.60
N GLY A 403 15.55 19.47 -1.45
CA GLY A 403 15.83 20.10 -2.72
C GLY A 403 16.25 21.57 -2.60
N ASN A 404 16.03 22.21 -1.44
CA ASN A 404 16.28 23.64 -1.16
C ASN A 404 15.79 24.61 -2.27
N ARG A 405 14.80 24.21 -3.08
CA ARG A 405 14.28 24.99 -4.20
C ARG A 405 12.79 25.23 -4.00
N VAL A 406 12.41 26.51 -3.94
CA VAL A 406 11.04 26.96 -3.77
C VAL A 406 10.62 27.73 -5.02
N ASP A 407 9.47 27.35 -5.60
CA ASP A 407 8.90 28.08 -6.73
C ASP A 407 8.03 29.23 -6.20
N THR A 408 8.67 30.34 -5.83
CA THR A 408 7.95 31.53 -5.34
C THR A 408 6.90 32.03 -6.34
N PRO A 409 7.18 32.16 -7.65
CA PRO A 409 6.16 32.52 -8.64
C PRO A 409 4.94 31.60 -8.64
N PHE A 410 5.13 30.29 -8.48
CA PHE A 410 4.03 29.34 -8.39
C PHE A 410 3.15 29.58 -7.15
N ILE A 411 3.76 29.79 -5.98
CA ILE A 411 3.05 30.10 -4.73
C ILE A 411 2.22 31.37 -4.90
N GLU A 412 2.81 32.43 -5.47
CA GLU A 412 2.12 33.70 -5.69
C GLU A 412 0.95 33.57 -6.65
N ARG A 413 1.11 32.74 -7.69
CA ARG A 413 0.04 32.50 -8.66
C ARG A 413 -1.11 31.71 -8.04
N ILE A 414 -0.85 30.71 -7.19
CA ILE A 414 -1.93 30.03 -6.44
C ILE A 414 -2.60 31.01 -5.48
N TYR A 415 -1.82 31.85 -4.80
CA TYR A 415 -2.36 32.85 -3.87
C TYR A 415 -3.28 33.86 -4.56
N GLY A 416 -2.96 34.23 -5.81
CA GLY A 416 -3.81 35.07 -6.66
C GLY A 416 -5.20 34.48 -6.92
N ILE A 417 -5.34 33.15 -6.86
CA ILE A 417 -6.62 32.45 -6.98
C ILE A 417 -7.45 32.59 -5.68
N LYS A 418 -6.95 33.23 -4.62
CA LYS A 418 -7.65 33.46 -3.34
C LYS A 418 -8.06 32.18 -2.60
N LEU A 419 -7.32 31.10 -2.78
CA LEU A 419 -7.45 29.89 -1.97
C LEU A 419 -6.52 29.96 -0.75
N PRO A 420 -6.93 29.42 0.41
CA PRO A 420 -6.00 29.11 1.47
C PRO A 420 -4.92 28.10 1.02
N ILE A 421 -3.67 28.35 1.39
CA ILE A 421 -2.53 27.49 1.01
C ILE A 421 -1.82 27.02 2.28
N VAL A 422 -1.56 25.73 2.37
CA VAL A 422 -0.60 25.15 3.31
C VAL A 422 0.59 24.64 2.52
N ILE A 423 1.74 25.28 2.67
CA ILE A 423 3.01 24.83 2.10
C ILE A 423 3.53 23.71 2.98
N VAL A 424 3.70 22.52 2.39
CA VAL A 424 4.10 21.30 3.08
C VAL A 424 5.53 20.96 2.72
N LEU A 425 6.46 21.13 3.66
CA LEU A 425 7.86 20.76 3.49
C LEU A 425 8.03 19.28 3.83
N THR A 426 8.05 18.43 2.80
CA THR A 426 8.17 16.98 2.96
C THR A 426 9.62 16.56 3.11
N GLN A 427 9.84 15.38 3.70
CA GLN A 427 11.17 14.81 3.97
C GLN A 427 12.06 15.72 4.83
N SER A 428 11.44 16.56 5.67
CA SER A 428 12.15 17.55 6.49
C SER A 428 13.14 16.90 7.45
N ILE A 429 14.25 17.58 7.69
CA ILE A 429 15.18 17.27 8.77
C ILE A 429 14.93 18.34 9.82
N ILE A 430 14.36 17.95 10.96
CA ILE A 430 13.87 18.89 12.01
C ILE A 430 14.98 19.80 12.55
N GLU A 431 16.23 19.35 12.48
CA GLU A 431 17.42 20.12 12.86
C GLU A 431 17.75 21.25 11.86
N ASP A 432 17.23 21.18 10.64
CA ASP A 432 17.45 22.13 9.55
C ASP A 432 16.15 22.89 9.22
N ASN A 433 15.86 23.92 10.03
CA ASN A 433 14.69 24.79 9.85
C ASN A 433 14.96 25.97 8.90
N LEU A 434 16.05 25.97 8.13
CA LEU A 434 16.45 27.10 7.30
C LEU A 434 15.38 27.42 6.24
N LEU A 435 14.95 26.41 5.47
CA LEU A 435 13.97 26.58 4.40
C LEU A 435 12.60 27.01 4.92
N GLU A 436 12.17 26.44 6.06
CA GLU A 436 10.91 26.81 6.69
C GLU A 436 10.91 28.28 7.14
N ASN A 437 12.02 28.73 7.74
CA ASN A 437 12.18 30.12 8.16
C ASN A 437 12.21 31.08 6.97
N GLU A 438 12.89 30.73 5.88
CA GLU A 438 12.89 31.51 4.63
C GLU A 438 11.47 31.67 4.07
N ILE A 439 10.69 30.58 4.02
CA ILE A 439 9.31 30.62 3.54
C ILE A 439 8.43 31.45 4.48
N LYS A 440 8.56 31.30 5.81
CA LYS A 440 7.82 32.11 6.79
C LYS A 440 8.14 33.61 6.67
N GLN A 441 9.40 33.97 6.48
CA GLN A 441 9.81 35.36 6.23
C GLN A 441 9.25 35.89 4.91
N MET A 442 9.24 35.07 3.85
CA MET A 442 8.63 35.43 2.57
C MET A 442 7.14 35.70 2.72
N ILE A 443 6.40 34.82 3.39
CA ILE A 443 4.96 34.97 3.68
C ILE A 443 4.68 36.29 4.44
N GLN A 444 5.49 36.60 5.46
CA GLN A 444 5.36 37.83 6.26
C GLN A 444 5.67 39.08 5.43
N SER A 445 6.79 39.09 4.70
CA SER A 445 7.22 40.24 3.90
C SER A 445 6.24 40.61 2.79
N ARG A 446 5.53 39.61 2.24
CA ARG A 446 4.55 39.79 1.16
C ARG A 446 3.10 39.87 1.65
N ASN A 447 2.89 39.86 2.97
CA ASN A 447 1.58 39.97 3.61
C ASN A 447 0.56 38.93 3.12
N MET A 448 1.00 37.69 2.97
CA MET A 448 0.18 36.57 2.45
C MET A 448 -0.59 35.89 3.59
N SER A 449 -1.67 36.53 4.07
CA SER A 449 -2.38 36.16 5.30
C SER A 449 -3.10 34.80 5.28
N LYS A 450 -3.33 34.22 4.10
CA LYS A 450 -3.94 32.89 3.91
C LYS A 450 -2.94 31.83 3.47
N VAL A 451 -1.67 31.99 3.84
CA VAL A 451 -0.62 31.00 3.57
C VAL A 451 0.05 30.61 4.88
N ASN A 452 0.12 29.30 5.15
CA ASN A 452 0.91 28.77 6.26
C ASN A 452 1.96 27.78 5.74
N CYS A 453 3.00 27.51 6.53
CA CYS A 453 4.04 26.55 6.20
C CYS A 453 4.22 25.54 7.34
N VAL A 454 4.23 24.26 7.00
CA VAL A 454 4.37 23.14 7.94
C VAL A 454 5.40 22.16 7.41
N SER A 455 6.35 21.77 8.27
CA SER A 455 7.33 20.72 8.00
C SER A 455 6.78 19.35 8.40
N VAL A 456 6.96 18.35 7.54
CA VAL A 456 6.47 16.99 7.78
C VAL A 456 7.49 15.92 7.40
N VAL A 457 7.51 14.87 8.21
CA VAL A 457 8.15 13.60 7.91
C VAL A 457 7.05 12.54 7.80
N ALA A 458 6.62 12.27 6.57
CA ALA A 458 5.53 11.32 6.31
C ALA A 458 5.95 9.85 6.53
N LYS A 459 7.22 9.53 6.27
CA LYS A 459 7.78 8.18 6.41
C LYS A 459 9.15 8.24 7.10
N GLU A 460 9.39 7.29 8.00
CA GLU A 460 10.69 7.14 8.66
C GLU A 460 11.79 6.86 7.63
N TYR A 461 12.98 7.42 7.83
CA TYR A 461 14.15 7.11 7.01
C TYR A 461 15.42 7.05 7.87
N GLU A 462 16.39 6.26 7.41
CA GLU A 462 17.65 6.02 8.13
C GLU A 462 18.80 6.85 7.54
N LYS A 463 19.50 7.62 8.40
CA LYS A 463 20.87 8.12 8.19
C LYS A 463 21.41 8.73 9.49
N PRO A 464 22.68 8.51 9.84
CA PRO A 464 23.18 7.71 10.99
C PRO A 464 22.31 7.56 12.27
N ALA A 465 21.19 8.26 12.40
CA ALA A 465 20.13 8.06 13.39
C ALA A 465 18.76 7.88 12.68
N LYS A 466 17.80 7.28 13.38
CA LYS A 466 16.44 7.06 12.86
C LYS A 466 15.61 8.35 12.99
N VAL A 467 15.08 8.86 11.88
CA VAL A 467 14.18 10.02 11.88
C VAL A 467 12.72 9.54 11.97
N PRO A 468 11.97 9.85 13.05
CA PRO A 468 10.59 9.40 13.24
C PRO A 468 9.59 10.18 12.37
N VAL A 469 8.38 9.64 12.23
CA VAL A 469 7.24 10.35 11.63
C VAL A 469 6.84 11.53 12.51
N GLU A 470 6.71 12.72 11.92
CA GLU A 470 6.46 13.97 12.66
C GLU A 470 5.75 15.02 11.77
N GLY A 471 5.04 15.98 12.39
CA GLY A 471 4.42 17.14 11.73
C GLY A 471 3.09 16.87 11.01
N LEU A 472 2.64 15.62 10.96
CA LEU A 472 1.37 15.27 10.30
C LEU A 472 0.17 15.89 11.02
N GLU A 473 0.15 15.94 12.35
CA GLU A 473 -0.94 16.59 13.13
C GLU A 473 -0.96 18.11 12.91
N ASP A 474 0.21 18.75 12.87
CA ASP A 474 0.32 20.20 12.65
C ASP A 474 -0.16 20.61 11.25
N LEU A 475 0.08 19.77 10.24
CA LEU A 475 -0.42 19.99 8.88
C LEU A 475 -1.94 20.03 8.86
N ILE A 476 -2.56 19.16 9.63
CA ILE A 476 -4.01 19.05 9.74
C ILE A 476 -4.60 20.23 10.49
N ASP A 477 -4.05 20.57 11.65
CA ASP A 477 -4.51 21.69 12.44
C ASP A 477 -4.36 23.01 11.68
N SER A 478 -3.26 23.16 10.94
CA SER A 478 -3.05 24.28 10.01
C SER A 478 -4.12 24.33 8.91
N THR A 479 -4.46 23.18 8.31
CA THR A 479 -5.45 23.09 7.23
C THR A 479 -6.85 23.49 7.73
N ILE A 480 -7.24 23.02 8.90
CA ILE A 480 -8.54 23.37 9.50
C ILE A 480 -8.54 24.84 9.93
N GLY A 481 -7.49 25.30 10.61
CA GLY A 481 -7.34 26.68 11.04
C GLY A 481 -7.50 27.66 9.89
N ILE A 482 -6.82 27.41 8.77
CA ILE A 482 -6.84 28.30 7.61
C ILE A 482 -8.17 28.26 6.83
N SER A 483 -8.88 27.12 6.84
CA SER A 483 -10.21 26.98 6.23
C SER A 483 -11.34 27.65 7.02
N SER A 484 -11.20 27.73 8.36
CA SER A 484 -12.26 28.23 9.25
C SER A 484 -12.31 29.75 9.40
N CYS A 485 -11.26 30.47 8.97
CA CYS A 485 -11.17 31.92 9.01
C CYS A 485 -12.19 32.66 8.12
N ASP A 486 -12.91 31.97 7.22
CA ASP A 486 -13.85 32.61 6.28
C ASP A 486 -15.20 33.06 6.90
N ASN A 487 -15.49 32.75 8.16
CA ASN A 487 -16.78 33.08 8.78
C ASN A 487 -16.77 34.25 9.78
N SER A 488 -15.68 35.02 9.92
CA SER A 488 -15.61 36.11 10.91
C SER A 488 -15.76 37.53 10.36
N ASN A 489 -15.92 37.72 9.05
CA ASN A 489 -16.06 39.06 8.44
C ASN A 489 -17.13 39.11 7.33
N ILE A 490 -18.36 38.71 7.66
CA ILE A 490 -19.56 39.20 6.96
C ILE A 490 -20.51 39.71 8.04
N GLY A 491 -20.28 40.97 8.42
CA GLY A 491 -21.20 41.82 9.17
C GLY A 491 -21.57 43.02 8.32
#